data_AF-A0A6G7GV34-F1
#
_entry.id   AF-A0A6G7GV34-F1
#
_cell.length_a   1.000
_cell.length_b   1.000
_cell.length_c   1.000
_cell.angle_alpha   90.00
_cell.angle_beta   90.00
_cell.angle_gamma   90.00
#
_symmetry.space_group_name_H-M   'P 1'
#
loop_
_entity.id
_entity.type
_entity.pdbx_description
1 polymer ?
#
loop_
_entity_poly.entity_id
_entity_poly.type
_entity_poly.pdbx_seq_one_letter_code
_entity_poly.pdbx_strand_id
1 'polypeptide(L)' 'MLMPNVGRGEQVLKMEFRRFLNTLIMIPCQIVKTGRKIVYRMLGYNDWLKDFFATWERIRRLKLCME' A
#
# COMPACT_ATOMS: atom_id res chain seq x y z
N MET A 1 9.13 1.91 -12.61
CA MET A 1 8.19 2.37 -11.57
C MET A 1 7.73 1.18 -10.72
N LEU A 2 7.62 1.31 -9.39
CA LEU A 2 7.28 0.18 -8.51
C LEU A 2 5.79 -0.20 -8.54
N MET A 3 4.89 0.75 -8.81
CA MET A 3 3.48 0.44 -8.97
C MET A 3 3.24 -0.30 -10.30
N PRO A 4 2.51 -1.43 -10.32
CA PRO A 4 2.25 -2.17 -11.55
C PRO A 4 1.48 -1.37 -12.61
N ASN A 5 0.55 -0.50 -12.20
CA ASN A 5 -0.16 0.40 -13.09
C ASN A 5 0.63 1.71 -13.23
N VAL A 6 1.26 1.89 -14.39
CA VAL A 6 2.13 3.05 -14.66
C VAL A 6 1.36 4.36 -14.65
N GLY A 7 0.16 4.41 -15.24
CA GLY A 7 -0.65 5.65 -15.27
C GLY A 7 -1.10 6.09 -13.88
N ARG A 8 -1.42 5.14 -13.00
CA ARG A 8 -1.74 5.45 -11.59
C ARG A 8 -0.49 5.83 -10.80
N GLY A 9 0.65 5.23 -11.10
CA GLY A 9 1.92 5.65 -10.54
C GLY A 9 2.25 7.11 -10.89
N GLU A 10 2.08 7.52 -12.14
CA GLU A 10 2.33 8.92 -12.55
C GLU A 10 1.43 9.91 -11.79
N GLN A 11 0.17 9.54 -11.57
CA GLN A 11 -0.74 10.35 -10.77
C GLN A 11 -0.26 10.50 -9.32
N VAL A 12 0.34 9.46 -8.73
CA VAL A 12 0.97 9.54 -7.40
C VAL A 12 2.17 10.49 -7.41
N LEU A 13 3.03 10.43 -8.43
CA LEU A 13 4.18 11.32 -8.54
C LEU A 13 3.79 12.80 -8.72
N LYS A 14 2.65 13.05 -9.38
CA LYS A 14 2.09 14.40 -9.57
C LYS A 14 1.20 14.85 -8.41
N MET A 15 0.99 14.00 -7.40
CA MET A 15 0.07 14.27 -6.30
C MET A 15 0.68 15.23 -5.28
N GLU A 16 -0.13 16.19 -4.81
CA GLU A 16 0.20 16.99 -3.64
C GLU A 16 0.63 16.12 -2.46
N PHE A 17 1.75 16.46 -1.82
CA PHE A 17 2.36 15.62 -0.79
C PHE A 17 1.41 15.29 0.36
N ARG A 18 0.59 16.25 0.81
CA ARG A 18 -0.39 16.02 1.87
C ARG A 18 -1.45 15.00 1.46
N ARG A 19 -1.92 15.08 0.21
CA ARG A 19 -2.89 14.13 -0.35
C ARG A 19 -2.26 12.75 -0.49
N PHE A 20 -1.02 12.68 -0.96
CA PHE A 20 -0.25 11.43 -1.02
C PHE A 20 -0.18 10.76 0.36
N LEU A 21 0.21 11.52 1.40
CA LEU A 21 0.31 10.99 2.76
C LEU A 21 -1.04 10.42 3.25
N ASN A 22 -2.13 11.18 3.13
CA ASN A 22 -3.45 10.73 3.58
C ASN A 22 -3.97 9.51 2.79
N THR A 23 -3.52 9.34 1.55
CA THR A 23 -4.06 8.34 0.64
C THR A 23 -3.29 7.01 0.70
N LEU A 24 -1.95 7.06 0.80
CA LEU A 24 -1.08 5.89 0.68
C LEU A 24 -0.27 5.56 1.94
N ILE A 25 -0.07 6.52 2.85
CA ILE A 25 0.80 6.33 4.03
C ILE A 25 0.00 6.29 5.32
N MET A 26 -0.87 7.28 5.56
CA MET A 26 -1.70 7.43 6.75
C MET A 26 -3.06 6.73 6.58
N ILE A 27 -3.03 5.51 6.06
CA ILE A 27 -4.24 4.70 5.89
C ILE A 27 -4.70 4.22 7.27
N PRO A 28 -5.95 4.46 7.69
CA PRO A 28 -6.43 4.00 8.98
C PRO A 28 -6.43 2.46 9.01
N CYS A 29 -5.63 1.89 9.90
CA CYS A 29 -5.54 0.46 10.09
C CYS A 29 -5.51 0.10 11.58
N GLN A 30 -6.09 -1.06 11.89
CA GLN A 30 -6.08 -1.67 13.21
C GLN A 30 -5.09 -2.83 13.19
N ILE A 31 -4.15 -2.80 14.13
CA ILE A 31 -3.21 -3.92 14.35
C ILE A 31 -3.83 -4.83 15.40
N VAL A 32 -4.32 -5.99 14.97
CA VAL A 32 -4.89 -6.99 15.86
C VAL A 32 -3.84 -8.08 16.09
N LYS A 33 -3.41 -8.24 17.34
CA LYS A 33 -2.54 -9.34 17.76
C LYS A 33 -3.41 -10.49 18.24
N THR A 34 -3.47 -11.58 17.48
CA THR A 34 -4.23 -12.79 17.82
C THR A 34 -3.27 -13.93 18.08
N GLY A 35 -3.15 -14.46 19.30
CA GLY A 35 -2.29 -15.62 19.60
C GLY A 35 -0.89 -15.53 18.96
N ARG A 36 -0.64 -16.32 17.91
CA ARG A 36 0.64 -16.37 17.15
C ARG A 36 0.65 -15.56 15.83
N LYS A 37 -0.33 -14.70 15.58
CA LYS A 37 -0.50 -13.96 14.32
C LYS A 37 -0.74 -12.48 14.57
N ILE A 38 -0.08 -11.63 13.80
CA ILE A 38 -0.39 -10.20 13.71
C ILE A 38 -1.22 -9.99 12.44
N VAL A 39 -2.40 -9.39 12.60
CA VAL A 39 -3.32 -9.08 11.49
C VAL A 39 -3.44 -7.56 11.37
N TYR A 40 -3.09 -7.03 10.20
CA TYR A 40 -3.34 -5.64 9.83
C TYR A 40 -4.70 -5.54 9.17
N ARG A 41 -5.67 -4.89 9.83
CA ARG A 41 -7.03 -4.68 9.33
C ARG A 41 -7.19 -3.24 8.87
N MET A 42 -7.46 -3.02 7.58
CA MET A 42 -7.76 -1.68 7.07
C MET A 42 -9.16 -1.26 7.53
N LEU A 43 -9.29 -0.06 8.10
CA LEU A 43 -10.54 0.49 8.64
C LEU A 43 -11.22 1.48 7.69
N GLY A 44 -10.52 1.92 6.64
CA GLY A 44 -11.04 2.84 5.63
C GLY A 44 -10.78 2.29 4.23
N TYR A 45 -11.75 2.51 3.34
CA TYR A 45 -11.60 2.19 1.92
C TYR A 45 -11.39 3.49 1.14
N ASN A 46 -10.33 3.54 0.34
CA ASN A 46 -10.13 4.59 -0.66
C ASN A 46 -9.78 3.93 -2.01
N ASP A 47 -10.00 4.65 -3.11
CA ASP A 47 -9.79 4.12 -4.46
C ASP A 47 -8.33 3.77 -4.78
N TRP A 48 -7.37 4.16 -3.93
CA TRP A 48 -5.95 3.88 -4.07
C TRP A 48 -5.49 2.60 -3.39
N LEU A 49 -6.35 2.01 -2.56
CA LEU A 49 -6.01 0.83 -1.76
C LEU A 49 -5.69 -0.39 -2.64
N LYS A 50 -6.35 -0.52 -3.80
CA LYS A 50 -6.05 -1.57 -4.78
C LYS A 50 -4.62 -1.48 -5.29
N ASP A 51 -4.16 -0.30 -5.66
CA ASP A 51 -2.80 -0.09 -6.17
C ASP A 51 -1.75 -0.19 -5.08
N PHE A 52 -2.09 0.24 -3.86
CA PHE A 52 -1.26 0.04 -2.69
C PHE A 52 -0.97 -1.46 -2.51
N PHE A 53 -2.00 -2.30 -2.47
CA PHE A 53 -1.82 -3.75 -2.31
C PHE A 53 -1.13 -4.41 -3.51
N ALA A 54 -1.40 -3.96 -4.74
CA ALA A 54 -0.70 -4.45 -5.93
C ALA A 54 0.80 -4.14 -5.89
N THR A 55 1.15 -2.94 -5.41
CA THR A 55 2.54 -2.51 -5.23
C THR A 55 3.22 -3.28 -4.10
N TRP A 56 2.54 -3.44 -2.97
CA TRP A 56 3.01 -4.25 -1.85
C TRP A 56 3.34 -5.68 -2.28
N GLU A 57 2.44 -6.33 -3.02
CA GLU A 57 2.64 -7.70 -3.48
C GLU A 57 3.81 -7.79 -4.47
N ARG A 58 4.02 -6.77 -5.31
CA ARG A 58 5.22 -6.70 -6.17
C ARG A 58 6.51 -6.61 -5.34
N ILE A 59 6.55 -5.73 -4.34
CA ILE A 59 7.71 -5.57 -3.45
C ILE A 59 7.98 -6.85 -2.67
N ARG A 60 6.94 -7.50 -2.14
CA ARG A 60 7.05 -8.77 -1.43
C ARG A 60 7.67 -9.86 -2.29
N ARG A 61 7.25 -9.96 -3.56
CA ARG A 61 7.84 -10.92 -4.51
C ARG A 61 9.30 -10.62 -4.86
N LEU A 62 9.69 -9.34 -4.89
CA LEU A 62 11.11 -8.98 -5.06
C LEU A 62 11.96 -9.46 -3.88
N LYS A 63 11.45 -9.34 -2.64
CA LYS A 63 12.15 -9.86 -1.46
C LYS A 63 12.31 -11.39 -1.49
N LEU A 64 11.26 -12.12 -1.85
CA LEU A 64 11.30 -13.59 -1.97
C LEU A 64 12.24 -14.10 -3.06
N CYS A 65 12.63 -13.26 -4.03
CA CYS A 65 13.57 -13.64 -5.09
C CYS A 65 15.03 -13.33 -4.74
N MET A 66 15.27 -12.65 -3.61
CA MET A 66 16.62 -12.31 -3.12
C MET A 66 17.06 -13.16 -1.92
N GLU A 67 16.27 -14.19 -1.59
CA GLU A 67 16.59 -15.26 -0.62
C GLU A 67 16.76 -16.58 -1.39
#